data_AF-A0A2P4X922-F1
#
_entry.id   AF-A0A2P4X922-F1
#
_cell.length_a   1.000
_cell.length_b   1.000
_cell.length_c   1.000
_cell.angle_alpha   90.00
_cell.angle_beta   90.00
_cell.angle_gamma   90.00
#
_symmetry.space_group_name_H-M   'P 1'
#
loop_
_entity.id
_entity.type
_entity.pdbx_description
1 polymer ?
#
loop_
_entity_poly.entity_id
_entity_poly.type
_entity_poly.pdbx_seq_one_letter_code
_entity_poly.pdbx_strand_id
1 'polypeptide(L)'
;MATSFTFEDDKELVQQARTYVDAGTRIAWANVAQRMQRTGHNAKSLQERLRTLKKAWGNDIRRFPPSFYAQVRRPRGRPPAVTRQLRLGAATPKRQRTDTGDPAPLRSSGIYLPAATIFADVPREMVVQGTNKNPHRYAGELMPCGISSLIRELGELGNSDIFLDIGAGVGNVVVQVALGTNVNKAIGIEVCCDLYEVGVAMMSKSTSSRRLYKRAQLICKDAVDLRIASTPPYADASVVYWNNLLFEPQVIEHLKDELASMFLLQKLVSTLNFCPRHRDGYPNTFCRAFKLVKAFDLPCSWKADLQHGLAFQAYGTSAREHLQSQQAAIQRHSVYRWQVNSLSRDAITSLRGMHATLAQTRPPLVAVQGHFRRFLE
;
A
#
# COMPACT_ATOMS: atom_id res chain seq x y z
N MET A 1 15.56 -21.71 -21.80
CA MET A 1 15.99 -22.65 -20.74
C MET A 1 15.75 -22.04 -19.37
N ALA A 2 14.95 -22.68 -18.52
CA ALA A 2 14.78 -22.25 -17.13
C ALA A 2 16.03 -22.63 -16.34
N THR A 3 16.79 -21.64 -15.87
CA THR A 3 17.94 -21.88 -14.99
C THR A 3 17.46 -22.31 -13.60
N SER A 4 18.14 -23.28 -12.99
CA SER A 4 17.92 -23.77 -11.62
C SER A 4 18.23 -22.73 -10.54
N PHE A 5 18.88 -21.62 -10.91
CA PHE A 5 19.18 -20.53 -10.00
C PHE A 5 17.93 -19.72 -9.68
N THR A 6 17.67 -19.53 -8.40
CA THR A 6 16.74 -18.53 -7.85
C THR A 6 17.41 -17.15 -7.81
N PHE A 7 16.63 -16.08 -7.57
CA PHE A 7 17.19 -14.74 -7.49
C PHE A 7 17.98 -14.57 -6.19
N GLU A 8 17.59 -15.29 -5.13
CA GLU A 8 18.35 -15.36 -3.89
C GLU A 8 19.69 -16.08 -4.08
N ASP A 9 19.76 -17.10 -4.96
CA ASP A 9 21.05 -17.68 -5.37
C ASP A 9 21.91 -16.65 -6.13
N ASP A 10 21.29 -15.88 -7.02
CA ASP A 10 22.00 -14.85 -7.79
C ASP A 10 22.53 -13.72 -6.89
N LYS A 11 21.73 -13.26 -5.91
CA LYS A 11 22.15 -12.29 -4.87
C LYS A 11 23.36 -12.82 -4.10
N GLU A 12 23.26 -14.03 -3.57
CA GLU A 12 24.33 -14.64 -2.77
C GLU A 12 25.61 -14.83 -3.59
N LEU A 13 25.48 -15.31 -4.83
CA LEU A 13 26.60 -15.46 -5.76
C LEU A 13 27.29 -14.11 -6.04
N VAL A 14 26.52 -13.06 -6.32
CA VAL A 14 27.04 -11.72 -6.61
C VAL A 14 27.73 -11.13 -5.39
N GLN A 15 27.14 -11.26 -4.19
CA GLN A 15 27.72 -10.78 -2.94
C GLN A 15 29.02 -11.51 -2.59
N GLN A 16 29.05 -12.85 -2.72
CA GLN A 16 30.27 -13.63 -2.51
C GLN A 16 31.36 -13.33 -3.55
N ALA A 17 31.00 -13.19 -4.83
CA ALA A 17 31.97 -12.82 -5.87
C ALA A 17 32.54 -11.41 -5.65
N ARG A 18 31.71 -10.47 -5.18
CA ARG A 18 32.11 -9.09 -4.92
C ARG A 18 33.20 -8.99 -3.85
N THR A 19 33.19 -9.83 -2.80
CA THR A 19 34.24 -9.79 -1.77
C THR A 19 35.64 -10.03 -2.36
N TYR A 20 35.75 -10.87 -3.39
CA TYR A 20 37.03 -11.10 -4.08
C TYR A 20 37.41 -9.93 -4.99
N VAL A 21 36.42 -9.38 -5.72
CA VAL A 21 36.63 -8.23 -6.61
C VAL A 21 37.06 -6.99 -5.82
N ASP A 22 36.42 -6.72 -4.69
CA ASP A 22 36.75 -5.60 -3.81
C ASP A 22 38.14 -5.77 -3.18
N ALA A 23 38.56 -7.02 -2.92
CA ALA A 23 39.92 -7.35 -2.48
C ALA A 23 40.96 -7.40 -3.61
N GLY A 24 40.58 -7.21 -4.88
CA GLY A 24 41.49 -7.31 -6.02
C GLY A 24 42.02 -8.72 -6.30
N THR A 25 41.35 -9.76 -5.79
CA THR A 25 41.81 -11.15 -5.89
C THR A 25 41.01 -11.97 -6.89
N ARG A 26 41.60 -13.06 -7.39
CA ARG A 26 40.89 -14.03 -8.24
C ARG A 26 39.84 -14.77 -7.41
N ILE A 27 38.63 -14.90 -7.96
CA ILE A 27 37.53 -15.62 -7.31
C ILE A 27 37.93 -17.10 -7.12
N ALA A 28 38.00 -17.53 -5.87
CA ALA A 28 38.22 -18.94 -5.51
C ALA A 28 36.88 -19.69 -5.53
N TRP A 29 36.53 -20.28 -6.68
CA TRP A 29 35.22 -20.89 -6.90
C TRP A 29 34.89 -22.05 -5.95
N ALA A 30 35.89 -22.80 -5.48
CA ALA A 30 35.69 -23.83 -4.47
C ALA A 30 35.16 -23.23 -3.15
N ASN A 31 35.73 -22.11 -2.71
CA ASN A 31 35.31 -21.42 -1.48
C ASN A 31 33.91 -20.82 -1.64
N VAL A 32 33.60 -20.24 -2.81
CA VAL A 32 32.25 -19.73 -3.10
C VAL A 32 31.23 -20.87 -3.07
N ALA A 33 31.54 -22.01 -3.71
CA ALA A 33 30.67 -23.19 -3.69
C ALA A 33 30.48 -23.76 -2.27
N GLN A 34 31.53 -23.79 -1.46
CA GLN A 34 31.45 -24.21 -0.06
C GLN A 34 30.52 -23.29 0.76
N ARG A 35 30.64 -21.97 0.60
CA ARG A 35 29.76 -21.00 1.28
C ARG A 35 28.32 -21.09 0.78
N MET A 36 28.12 -21.47 -0.48
CA MET A 36 26.81 -21.67 -1.11
C MET A 36 26.35 -23.13 -1.13
N GLN A 37 26.95 -24.03 -0.33
CA GLN A 37 26.69 -25.48 -0.42
C GLN A 37 25.20 -25.85 -0.30
N ARG A 38 24.46 -25.09 0.51
CA ARG A 38 23.01 -25.20 0.73
C ARG A 38 22.16 -25.03 -0.53
N THR A 39 22.71 -24.43 -1.58
CA THR A 39 22.01 -24.20 -2.86
C THR A 39 22.11 -25.39 -3.80
N GLY A 40 23.03 -26.34 -3.54
CA GLY A 40 23.30 -27.48 -4.41
C GLY A 40 24.08 -27.13 -5.69
N HIS A 41 24.45 -25.87 -5.90
CA HIS A 41 25.21 -25.44 -7.08
C HIS A 41 26.71 -25.70 -6.90
N ASN A 42 27.35 -26.34 -7.89
CA ASN A 42 28.78 -26.60 -7.88
C ASN A 42 29.60 -25.41 -8.40
N ALA A 43 30.91 -25.42 -8.16
CA ALA A 43 31.82 -24.32 -8.54
C ALA A 43 31.71 -23.92 -10.03
N LYS A 44 31.58 -24.90 -10.92
CA LYS A 44 31.47 -24.66 -12.37
C LYS A 44 30.14 -23.98 -12.72
N SER A 45 29.03 -24.44 -12.16
CA SER A 45 27.72 -23.83 -12.42
C SER A 45 27.63 -22.41 -11.87
N LEU A 46 28.24 -22.13 -10.71
CA LEU A 46 28.35 -20.78 -10.15
C LEU A 46 29.18 -19.85 -11.06
N GLN A 47 30.31 -20.34 -11.59
CA GLN A 47 31.15 -19.58 -12.51
C GLN A 47 30.42 -19.24 -13.81
N GLU A 48 29.77 -20.23 -14.42
CA GLU A 48 28.97 -20.04 -15.64
C GLU A 48 27.80 -19.09 -15.38
N ARG A 49 27.14 -19.20 -14.23
CA ARG A 49 26.05 -18.31 -13.84
C ARG A 49 26.52 -16.87 -13.72
N LEU A 50 27.62 -16.61 -13.02
CA LEU A 50 28.16 -15.26 -12.89
C LEU A 50 28.56 -14.68 -14.25
N ARG A 51 29.11 -15.49 -15.15
CA ARG A 51 29.41 -15.07 -16.53
C ARG A 51 28.13 -14.64 -17.26
N THR A 52 27.04 -15.39 -17.13
CA THR A 52 25.74 -15.02 -17.72
C THR A 52 25.18 -13.74 -17.09
N LEU A 53 25.31 -13.56 -15.78
CA LEU A 53 24.89 -12.31 -15.11
C LEU A 53 25.70 -11.11 -15.60
N LYS A 54 27.02 -11.25 -15.77
CA LYS A 54 27.88 -10.19 -16.33
C LYS A 54 27.52 -9.83 -17.77
N LYS A 55 27.11 -10.80 -18.59
CA LYS A 55 26.59 -10.52 -19.93
C LYS A 55 25.30 -9.68 -19.88
N ALA A 56 24.45 -9.89 -18.88
CA ALA A 56 23.17 -9.19 -18.74
C ALA A 56 23.30 -7.80 -18.11
N TRP A 57 24.21 -7.62 -17.15
CA TRP A 57 24.28 -6.41 -16.30
C TRP A 57 25.63 -5.67 -16.38
N GLY A 58 26.52 -6.08 -17.29
CA GLY A 58 27.85 -5.52 -17.46
C GLY A 58 28.94 -6.29 -16.73
N ASN A 59 30.21 -6.04 -17.10
CA ASN A 59 31.34 -6.82 -16.57
C ASN A 59 31.72 -6.46 -15.13
N ASP A 60 31.43 -5.23 -14.71
CA ASP A 60 31.72 -4.75 -13.36
C ASP A 60 30.58 -5.11 -12.39
N ILE A 61 30.86 -6.11 -11.54
CA ILE A 61 29.89 -6.62 -10.57
C ILE A 61 29.42 -5.52 -9.63
N ARG A 62 30.27 -4.52 -9.32
CA ARG A 62 29.95 -3.39 -8.42
C ARG A 62 28.85 -2.48 -8.95
N ARG A 63 28.58 -2.54 -10.25
CA ARG A 63 27.54 -1.75 -10.93
C ARG A 63 26.24 -2.52 -11.17
N PHE A 64 26.13 -3.74 -10.63
CA PHE A 64 24.88 -4.49 -10.74
C PHE A 64 23.73 -3.76 -10.04
N PRO A 65 22.47 -4.03 -10.44
CA PRO A 65 21.31 -3.41 -9.80
C PRO A 65 21.33 -3.54 -8.27
N PRO A 66 20.87 -2.52 -7.51
CA PRO A 66 20.88 -2.53 -6.04
C PRO A 66 20.23 -3.77 -5.40
N SER A 67 19.24 -4.36 -6.08
CA SER A 67 18.55 -5.58 -5.63
C SER A 67 19.48 -6.79 -5.47
N PHE A 68 20.64 -6.82 -6.12
CA PHE A 68 21.65 -7.87 -5.92
C PHE A 68 22.41 -7.77 -4.59
N TYR A 69 22.43 -6.59 -3.96
CA TYR A 69 23.15 -6.35 -2.69
C TYR A 69 22.23 -6.33 -1.47
N ALA A 70 20.91 -6.46 -1.68
CA ALA A 70 19.96 -6.63 -0.59
C ALA A 70 20.22 -7.94 0.16
N GLN A 71 19.80 -8.00 1.43
CA GLN A 71 19.98 -9.20 2.27
C GLN A 71 19.41 -10.45 1.58
N VAL A 72 20.20 -11.54 1.58
CA VAL A 72 19.77 -12.83 1.04
C VAL A 72 18.76 -13.47 2.00
N ARG A 73 17.50 -13.59 1.58
CA ARG A 73 16.42 -14.20 2.37
C ARG A 73 16.08 -15.57 1.80
N ARG A 74 16.25 -16.61 2.63
CA ARG A 74 15.84 -17.98 2.29
C ARG A 74 14.61 -18.34 3.13
N PRO A 75 13.51 -18.82 2.52
CA PRO A 75 12.36 -19.28 3.29
C PRO A 75 12.79 -20.39 4.26
N ARG A 76 12.67 -20.17 5.57
CA ARG A 76 12.69 -21.26 6.56
C ARG A 76 11.25 -21.71 6.77
N GLY A 77 10.94 -22.96 6.41
CA GLY A 77 9.69 -23.61 6.77
C GLY A 77 8.52 -23.47 5.79
N ARG A 78 7.57 -24.40 5.97
CA ARG A 78 6.31 -24.57 5.22
C ARG A 78 5.40 -23.35 5.45
N PRO A 79 4.65 -22.87 4.45
CA PRO A 79 3.62 -21.86 4.67
C PRO A 79 2.60 -22.32 5.74
N PRO A 80 2.11 -21.44 6.62
CA PRO A 80 1.01 -21.77 7.53
C PRO A 80 -0.18 -22.35 6.76
N ALA A 81 -0.83 -23.37 7.32
CA ALA A 81 -1.81 -24.24 6.66
C ALA A 81 -3.10 -23.56 6.14
N VAL A 82 -3.26 -22.26 6.30
CA VAL A 82 -4.50 -21.52 6.01
C VAL A 82 -4.71 -21.26 4.50
N THR A 83 -3.71 -21.46 3.65
CA THR A 83 -3.82 -21.09 2.22
C THR A 83 -4.20 -22.24 1.26
N ARG A 84 -4.54 -23.44 1.75
CA ARG A 84 -4.65 -24.64 0.86
C ARG A 84 -6.07 -25.10 0.51
N GLN A 85 -7.12 -24.58 1.12
CA GLN A 85 -8.49 -24.99 0.76
C GLN A 85 -9.26 -23.81 0.19
N LEU A 86 -10.09 -24.08 -0.83
CA LEU A 86 -10.86 -23.15 -1.66
C LEU A 86 -10.20 -22.78 -3.01
N ARG A 87 -9.73 -23.81 -3.73
CA ARG A 87 -9.73 -23.81 -5.20
C ARG A 87 -10.56 -25.01 -5.63
N LEU A 88 -11.84 -24.80 -5.91
CA LEU A 88 -12.70 -25.64 -6.77
C LEU A 88 -14.14 -25.13 -6.64
N GLY A 89 -14.75 -24.74 -7.77
CA GLY A 89 -16.18 -24.44 -7.88
C GLY A 89 -16.49 -22.99 -8.26
N ALA A 90 -16.56 -22.71 -9.57
CA ALA A 90 -17.17 -21.49 -10.09
C ALA A 90 -18.25 -21.87 -11.10
N ALA A 91 -19.49 -21.49 -10.82
CA ALA A 91 -20.54 -21.29 -11.80
C ALA A 91 -21.27 -19.97 -11.47
N THR A 92 -21.58 -19.24 -12.54
CA THR A 92 -22.22 -17.91 -12.73
C THR A 92 -23.56 -17.71 -12.00
N PRO A 93 -24.23 -16.51 -11.99
CA PRO A 93 -24.11 -15.35 -12.89
C PRO A 93 -24.10 -13.92 -12.26
N LYS A 94 -23.79 -12.95 -13.14
CA LYS A 94 -23.82 -11.50 -12.98
C LYS A 94 -25.17 -10.96 -12.50
N ARG A 95 -25.16 -9.93 -11.65
CA ARG A 95 -26.29 -9.02 -11.49
C ARG A 95 -25.82 -7.58 -11.34
N GLN A 96 -26.25 -6.73 -12.28
CA GLN A 96 -26.13 -5.28 -12.24
C GLN A 96 -26.98 -4.73 -11.10
N ARG A 97 -26.45 -3.74 -10.37
CA ARG A 97 -27.26 -2.78 -9.64
C ARG A 97 -26.73 -1.36 -9.88
N THR A 98 -27.70 -0.53 -10.17
CA THR A 98 -27.71 0.90 -10.41
C THR A 98 -27.47 1.65 -9.11
N ASP A 99 -26.50 2.56 -9.08
CA ASP A 99 -26.35 3.54 -8.00
C ASP A 99 -26.66 4.94 -8.50
N THR A 100 -27.53 5.59 -7.73
CA THR A 100 -28.04 6.94 -7.87
C THR A 100 -27.02 7.97 -7.38
N GLY A 101 -26.58 8.80 -8.33
CA GLY A 101 -26.18 10.21 -8.23
C GLY A 101 -25.60 10.76 -6.93
N ASP A 102 -24.26 10.79 -6.87
CA ASP A 102 -23.52 11.94 -6.32
C ASP A 102 -22.88 12.73 -7.48
N PRO A 103 -22.68 14.05 -7.39
CA PRO A 103 -22.27 14.87 -8.52
C PRO A 103 -20.90 14.48 -9.06
N ALA A 104 -20.82 14.36 -10.39
CA ALA A 104 -19.62 13.99 -11.12
C ALA A 104 -18.42 14.91 -10.80
N PRO A 105 -17.18 14.38 -10.79
CA PRO A 105 -15.99 15.21 -10.75
C PRO A 105 -15.98 16.17 -11.95
N LEU A 106 -15.54 17.41 -11.71
CA LEU A 106 -15.43 18.46 -12.73
C LEU A 106 -14.75 17.95 -14.00
N ARG A 107 -15.55 17.68 -15.02
CA ARG A 107 -15.09 17.62 -16.41
C ARG A 107 -15.06 19.05 -16.94
N SER A 108 -13.87 19.64 -17.07
CA SER A 108 -13.66 20.77 -17.98
C SER A 108 -12.21 20.82 -18.45
N SER A 109 -12.02 20.46 -19.73
CA SER A 109 -11.22 21.15 -20.77
C SER A 109 -10.17 22.22 -20.38
N GLY A 110 -9.31 21.90 -19.42
CA GLY A 110 -8.07 22.60 -19.08
C GLY A 110 -7.37 21.73 -18.05
N ILE A 111 -6.06 21.50 -18.18
CA ILE A 111 -5.35 20.66 -17.20
C ILE A 111 -5.28 21.49 -15.91
N TYR A 112 -6.33 21.42 -15.08
CA TYR A 112 -6.30 21.90 -13.72
C TYR A 112 -5.47 20.87 -12.95
N LEU A 113 -4.28 21.27 -12.48
CA LEU A 113 -3.46 20.44 -11.60
C LEU A 113 -3.53 21.03 -10.19
N PRO A 114 -4.50 20.59 -9.35
CA PRO A 114 -4.69 21.14 -8.01
C PRO A 114 -3.42 21.15 -7.17
N ALA A 115 -2.58 20.11 -7.29
CA ALA A 115 -1.32 20.03 -6.58
C ALA A 115 -0.32 21.10 -7.03
N ALA A 116 -0.29 21.46 -8.33
CA ALA A 116 0.60 22.52 -8.81
C ALA A 116 0.27 23.87 -8.15
N THR A 117 -1.02 24.16 -7.96
CA THR A 117 -1.46 25.39 -7.28
C THR A 117 -1.25 25.33 -5.78
N ILE A 118 -1.53 24.19 -5.13
CA ILE A 118 -1.43 24.05 -3.67
C ILE A 118 0.02 24.10 -3.19
N PHE A 119 0.96 23.57 -3.98
CA PHE A 119 2.37 23.46 -3.60
C PHE A 119 3.27 24.45 -4.36
N ALA A 120 2.70 25.46 -5.02
CA ALA A 120 3.47 26.44 -5.80
C ALA A 120 4.52 27.18 -4.96
N ASP A 121 4.20 27.44 -3.69
CA ASP A 121 5.04 28.22 -2.77
C ASP A 121 6.02 27.36 -1.95
N VAL A 122 6.05 26.04 -2.18
CA VAL A 122 7.03 25.16 -1.51
C VAL A 122 8.39 25.32 -2.19
N PRO A 123 9.44 25.75 -1.48
CA PRO A 123 10.76 25.89 -2.07
C PRO A 123 11.29 24.54 -2.57
N ARG A 124 11.81 24.53 -3.79
CA ARG A 124 12.32 23.31 -4.42
C ARG A 124 13.49 22.72 -3.65
N GLU A 125 14.30 23.57 -3.03
CA GLU A 125 15.45 23.21 -2.22
C GLU A 125 15.03 22.43 -0.98
N MET A 126 13.85 22.71 -0.42
CA MET A 126 13.31 21.96 0.71
C MET A 126 12.99 20.51 0.34
N VAL A 127 12.51 20.30 -0.88
CA VAL A 127 12.12 18.99 -1.43
C VAL A 127 13.34 18.21 -1.93
N VAL A 128 14.33 18.93 -2.47
CA VAL A 128 15.53 18.37 -3.11
C VAL A 128 16.69 18.25 -2.14
N GLN A 129 16.87 19.11 -1.14
CA GLN A 129 17.93 18.97 -0.14
C GLN A 129 17.34 18.59 1.21
N GLY A 130 17.35 17.29 1.50
CA GLY A 130 17.20 16.82 2.86
C GLY A 130 18.40 17.28 3.69
N THR A 131 18.28 18.45 4.34
CA THR A 131 19.20 19.02 5.35
C THR A 131 20.58 18.33 5.44
N ASN A 132 21.44 18.56 4.44
CA ASN A 132 22.89 18.35 4.33
C ASN A 132 23.65 17.23 5.10
N LYS A 133 23.01 16.17 5.62
CA LYS A 133 23.73 15.03 6.24
C LYS A 133 23.11 13.65 6.00
N ASN A 134 21.90 13.55 5.43
CA ASN A 134 21.21 12.26 5.24
C ASN A 134 20.59 12.12 3.83
N PRO A 135 21.21 11.37 2.89
CA PRO A 135 20.70 11.18 1.53
C PRO A 135 19.34 10.46 1.46
N HIS A 136 18.89 9.81 2.55
CA HIS A 136 17.56 9.19 2.66
C HIS A 136 16.39 10.20 2.78
N ARG A 137 16.67 11.52 2.78
CA ARG A 137 15.67 12.59 2.94
C ARG A 137 15.33 13.35 1.65
N TYR A 138 15.79 12.88 0.50
CA TYR A 138 15.37 13.39 -0.81
C TYR A 138 13.97 12.85 -1.13
N ALA A 139 12.99 13.73 -1.33
CA ALA A 139 11.60 13.32 -1.58
C ALA A 139 11.37 12.77 -3.00
N GLY A 140 12.26 13.06 -3.96
CA GLY A 140 12.18 12.51 -5.31
C GLY A 140 10.88 12.87 -6.05
N GLU A 141 10.32 14.06 -5.80
CA GLU A 141 8.96 14.41 -6.20
C GLU A 141 8.67 14.28 -7.71
N LEU A 142 7.51 13.71 -8.01
CA LEU A 142 6.91 13.77 -9.34
C LEU A 142 6.40 15.18 -9.62
N MET A 143 6.63 15.64 -10.84
CA MET A 143 5.98 16.87 -11.31
C MET A 143 4.47 16.64 -11.42
N PRO A 144 3.64 17.68 -11.29
CA PRO A 144 2.19 17.55 -11.46
C PRO A 144 1.79 16.83 -12.76
N CYS A 145 2.46 17.09 -13.89
CA CYS A 145 2.25 16.37 -15.15
C CYS A 145 2.70 14.89 -15.10
N GLY A 146 3.74 14.59 -14.33
CA GLY A 146 4.17 13.23 -14.01
C GLY A 146 3.13 12.49 -13.18
N ILE A 147 2.46 13.16 -12.23
CA ILE A 147 1.38 12.57 -11.44
C ILE A 147 0.16 12.28 -12.34
N SER A 148 -0.20 13.19 -13.26
CA SER A 148 -1.26 12.92 -14.24
C SER A 148 -0.93 11.72 -15.13
N SER A 149 0.35 11.58 -15.51
CA SER A 149 0.82 10.43 -16.28
C SER A 149 0.72 9.15 -15.44
N LEU A 150 1.16 9.17 -14.17
CA LEU A 150 1.02 8.07 -13.23
C LEU A 150 -0.44 7.61 -13.08
N ILE A 151 -1.38 8.54 -12.88
CA ILE A 151 -2.82 8.23 -12.77
C ILE A 151 -3.32 7.56 -14.05
N ARG A 152 -2.94 8.08 -15.22
CA ARG A 152 -3.27 7.45 -16.51
C ARG A 152 -2.71 6.03 -16.60
N GLU A 153 -1.48 5.81 -16.15
CA GLU A 153 -0.86 4.49 -16.16
C GLU A 153 -1.51 3.52 -15.16
N LEU A 154 -2.02 3.99 -14.03
CA LEU A 154 -2.81 3.20 -13.08
C LEU A 154 -4.20 2.81 -13.62
N GLY A 155 -4.66 3.48 -14.69
CA GLY A 155 -5.99 3.30 -15.27
C GLY A 155 -7.09 3.90 -14.40
N GLU A 156 -8.33 3.47 -14.60
CA GLU A 156 -9.46 4.00 -13.84
C GLU A 156 -9.34 3.66 -12.34
N LEU A 157 -9.55 4.69 -11.51
CA LEU A 157 -9.59 4.62 -10.05
C LEU A 157 -10.99 5.02 -9.58
N GLY A 158 -11.70 4.08 -8.97
CA GLY A 158 -13.10 4.20 -8.56
C GLY A 158 -13.30 4.61 -7.11
N ASN A 159 -14.55 4.80 -6.71
CA ASN A 159 -14.94 5.20 -5.35
C ASN A 159 -14.76 4.13 -4.27
N SER A 160 -14.46 2.88 -4.66
CA SER A 160 -14.05 1.80 -3.76
C SER A 160 -12.54 1.75 -3.54
N ASP A 161 -11.76 2.48 -4.33
CA ASP A 161 -10.30 2.42 -4.24
C ASP A 161 -9.76 3.27 -3.09
N ILE A 162 -8.79 2.71 -2.37
CA ILE A 162 -7.96 3.44 -1.41
C ILE A 162 -6.55 3.49 -1.98
N PHE A 163 -6.04 4.69 -2.16
CA PHE A 163 -4.70 4.95 -2.67
C PHE A 163 -3.73 5.16 -1.51
N LEU A 164 -2.57 4.51 -1.56
CA LEU A 164 -1.50 4.66 -0.58
C LEU A 164 -0.20 5.07 -1.26
N ASP A 165 0.40 6.15 -0.80
CA ASP A 165 1.71 6.64 -1.19
C ASP A 165 2.73 6.40 -0.07
N ILE A 166 3.80 5.67 -0.38
CA ILE A 166 4.89 5.37 0.56
C ILE A 166 6.07 6.29 0.24
N GLY A 167 6.42 7.17 1.19
CA GLY A 167 7.37 8.25 0.95
C GLY A 167 6.70 9.43 0.25
N ALA A 168 5.61 9.93 0.84
CA ALA A 168 4.72 10.89 0.20
C ALA A 168 5.31 12.31 0.06
N GLY A 169 6.44 12.60 0.72
CA GLY A 169 7.02 13.95 0.77
C GLY A 169 6.03 14.96 1.32
N VAL A 170 5.84 16.08 0.61
CA VAL A 170 4.83 17.09 0.97
C VAL A 170 3.39 16.66 0.63
N GLY A 171 3.19 15.52 -0.03
CA GLY A 171 1.87 14.96 -0.33
C GLY A 171 1.25 15.42 -1.66
N ASN A 172 2.06 15.90 -2.62
CA ASN A 172 1.56 16.37 -3.91
C ASN A 172 0.82 15.27 -4.71
N VAL A 173 1.34 14.04 -4.73
CA VAL A 173 0.71 12.86 -5.31
C VAL A 173 -0.64 12.59 -4.63
N VAL A 174 -0.64 12.52 -3.29
CA VAL A 174 -1.84 12.27 -2.47
C VAL A 174 -2.94 13.29 -2.76
N VAL A 175 -2.59 14.58 -2.78
CA VAL A 175 -3.52 15.69 -3.06
C VAL A 175 -4.08 15.61 -4.48
N GLN A 176 -3.22 15.39 -5.47
CA GLN A 176 -3.66 15.31 -6.86
C GLN A 176 -4.53 14.08 -7.12
N VAL A 177 -4.21 12.93 -6.51
CA VAL A 177 -5.06 11.73 -6.58
C VAL A 177 -6.40 11.98 -5.90
N ALA A 178 -6.42 12.56 -4.69
CA ALA A 178 -7.65 12.81 -3.95
C ALA A 178 -8.61 13.79 -4.65
N LEU A 179 -8.08 14.80 -5.35
CA LEU A 179 -8.87 15.82 -6.05
C LEU A 179 -9.16 15.49 -7.51
N GLY A 180 -8.21 14.83 -8.19
CA GLY A 180 -8.25 14.54 -9.62
C GLY A 180 -8.87 13.19 -9.97
N THR A 181 -9.22 12.35 -8.99
CA THR A 181 -9.82 11.02 -9.21
C THR A 181 -10.99 10.77 -8.27
N ASN A 182 -11.66 9.63 -8.48
CA ASN A 182 -12.82 9.22 -7.69
C ASN A 182 -12.48 8.33 -6.48
N VAL A 183 -11.20 8.09 -6.17
CA VAL A 183 -10.79 7.25 -5.02
C VAL A 183 -11.57 7.61 -3.74
N ASN A 184 -11.85 6.62 -2.90
CA ASN A 184 -12.47 6.86 -1.61
C ASN A 184 -11.59 7.76 -0.74
N LYS A 185 -10.31 7.39 -0.65
CA LYS A 185 -9.32 8.03 0.19
C LYS A 185 -7.92 7.85 -0.40
N ALA A 186 -7.09 8.89 -0.29
CA ALA A 186 -5.67 8.86 -0.57
C ALA A 186 -4.89 9.05 0.73
N ILE A 187 -3.91 8.21 0.98
CA ILE A 187 -3.13 8.18 2.21
C ILE A 187 -1.65 8.36 1.83
N GLY A 188 -0.93 9.25 2.51
CA GLY A 188 0.51 9.41 2.35
C GLY A 188 1.23 9.10 3.65
N ILE A 189 2.24 8.24 3.60
CA ILE A 189 3.18 7.99 4.70
C ILE A 189 4.48 8.72 4.39
N GLU A 190 4.94 9.56 5.32
CA GLU A 190 6.21 10.28 5.21
C GLU A 190 6.99 10.17 6.52
N VAL A 191 8.30 9.98 6.43
CA VAL A 191 9.18 9.86 7.60
C VAL A 191 9.80 11.21 7.99
N CYS A 192 9.97 12.12 7.03
CA CYS A 192 10.49 13.45 7.22
C CYS A 192 9.40 14.39 7.77
N CYS A 193 9.46 14.68 9.08
CA CYS A 193 8.49 15.54 9.76
C CYS A 193 8.39 16.94 9.11
N ASP A 194 9.51 17.52 8.69
CA ASP A 194 9.54 18.85 8.05
C ASP A 194 8.69 18.90 6.76
N LEU A 195 8.80 17.87 5.91
CA LEU A 195 8.01 17.77 4.67
C LEU A 195 6.54 17.49 4.96
N TYR A 196 6.27 16.61 5.94
CA TYR A 196 4.92 16.32 6.40
C TYR A 196 4.21 17.58 6.91
N GLU A 197 4.85 18.36 7.76
CA GLU A 197 4.29 19.59 8.34
C GLU A 197 3.95 20.62 7.28
N VAL A 198 4.84 20.81 6.29
CA VAL A 198 4.56 21.67 5.14
C VAL A 198 3.39 21.14 4.33
N GLY A 199 3.33 19.83 4.08
CA GLY A 199 2.21 19.19 3.40
C GLY A 199 0.87 19.47 4.04
N VAL A 200 0.78 19.26 5.36
CA VAL A 200 -0.44 19.52 6.15
C VAL A 200 -0.80 21.01 6.13
N ALA A 201 0.19 21.91 6.25
CA ALA A 201 -0.04 23.34 6.21
C ALA A 201 -0.60 23.80 4.85
N MET A 202 -0.05 23.30 3.73
CA MET A 202 -0.52 23.64 2.39
C MET A 202 -1.92 23.09 2.11
N MET A 203 -2.21 21.86 2.54
CA MET A 203 -3.56 21.28 2.46
C MET A 203 -4.58 22.10 3.26
N SER A 204 -4.19 22.61 4.44
CA SER A 204 -5.06 23.40 5.32
C SER A 204 -5.38 24.78 4.75
N LYS A 205 -4.39 25.42 4.12
CA LYS A 205 -4.52 26.76 3.50
C LYS A 205 -5.23 26.73 2.15
N SER A 206 -5.31 25.56 1.50
CA SER A 206 -5.97 25.40 0.20
C SER A 206 -7.45 25.77 0.23
N THR A 207 -7.96 26.35 -0.86
CA THR A 207 -9.40 26.54 -1.10
C THR A 207 -10.16 25.20 -1.13
N SER A 208 -9.46 24.09 -1.38
CA SER A 208 -10.01 22.73 -1.38
C SER A 208 -9.87 22.00 -0.05
N SER A 209 -9.44 22.68 1.03
CA SER A 209 -9.16 22.08 2.35
C SER A 209 -10.29 21.17 2.84
N ARG A 210 -11.56 21.63 2.82
CA ARG A 210 -12.73 20.83 3.22
C ARG A 210 -12.86 19.50 2.47
N ARG A 211 -12.57 19.49 1.17
CA ARG A 211 -12.62 18.28 0.35
C ARG A 211 -11.41 17.38 0.63
N LEU A 212 -10.23 17.98 0.81
CA LEU A 212 -9.01 17.26 1.16
C LEU A 212 -9.11 16.60 2.54
N TYR A 213 -9.62 17.26 3.57
CA TYR A 213 -9.81 16.66 4.89
C TYR A 213 -10.67 15.39 4.88
N LYS A 214 -11.60 15.27 3.93
CA LYS A 214 -12.44 14.07 3.77
C LYS A 214 -11.75 12.96 2.98
N ARG A 215 -10.88 13.31 2.03
CA ARG A 215 -10.39 12.39 0.98
C ARG A 215 -8.88 12.14 1.03
N ALA A 216 -8.12 12.91 1.77
CA ALA A 216 -6.67 12.84 1.86
C ALA A 216 -6.22 12.76 3.32
N GLN A 217 -5.22 11.93 3.61
CA GLN A 217 -4.62 11.81 4.93
C GLN A 217 -3.11 11.67 4.81
N LEU A 218 -2.35 12.62 5.38
CA LEU A 218 -0.91 12.49 5.54
C LEU A 218 -0.58 11.96 6.94
N ILE A 219 0.44 11.12 7.04
CA ILE A 219 0.87 10.45 8.27
C ILE A 219 2.39 10.54 8.39
N CYS A 220 2.87 11.16 9.47
CA CYS A 220 4.29 11.25 9.78
C CYS A 220 4.76 10.02 10.57
N LYS A 221 5.24 8.98 9.89
CA LYS A 221 5.75 7.73 10.49
C LYS A 221 6.74 7.05 9.56
N ASP A 222 7.65 6.26 10.14
CA ASP A 222 8.43 5.30 9.37
C ASP A 222 7.51 4.17 8.87
N ALA A 223 7.53 3.90 7.57
CA ALA A 223 6.74 2.84 6.97
C ALA A 223 7.14 1.44 7.48
N VAL A 224 8.38 1.25 7.96
CA VAL A 224 8.85 -0.03 8.54
C VAL A 224 8.18 -0.31 9.89
N ASP A 225 7.87 0.73 10.66
CA ASP A 225 7.18 0.59 11.94
C ASP A 225 5.67 0.35 11.76
N LEU A 226 5.18 0.55 10.54
CA LEU A 226 3.81 0.31 10.16
C LEU A 226 3.68 -1.12 9.63
N ARG A 227 2.89 -1.95 10.31
CA ARG A 227 2.43 -3.24 9.75
C ARG A 227 1.40 -2.99 8.65
N ILE A 228 1.83 -2.42 7.52
CA ILE A 228 0.96 -1.95 6.44
C ILE A 228 0.08 -3.06 5.86
N ALA A 229 0.50 -4.31 5.94
CA ALA A 229 -0.28 -5.45 5.44
C ALA A 229 -1.50 -5.79 6.30
N SER A 230 -1.51 -5.40 7.58
CA SER A 230 -2.50 -5.85 8.57
C SER A 230 -3.14 -4.73 9.38
N THR A 231 -2.62 -3.51 9.30
CA THR A 231 -3.11 -2.37 10.08
C THR A 231 -3.93 -1.43 9.19
N PRO A 232 -5.24 -1.25 9.44
CA PRO A 232 -6.01 -0.17 8.85
C PRO A 232 -5.47 1.21 9.28
N PRO A 233 -5.55 2.23 8.41
CA PRO A 233 -6.19 2.21 7.09
C PRO A 233 -5.28 1.68 5.96
N TYR A 234 -4.00 1.39 6.23
CA TYR A 234 -3.02 1.01 5.20
C TYR A 234 -3.36 -0.32 4.53
N ALA A 235 -3.78 -1.30 5.33
CA ALA A 235 -4.15 -2.64 4.86
C ALA A 235 -5.35 -2.63 3.91
N ASP A 236 -6.14 -1.55 3.92
CA ASP A 236 -7.30 -1.36 3.07
C ASP A 236 -6.96 -0.77 1.69
N ALA A 237 -5.71 -0.39 1.45
CA ALA A 237 -5.29 0.16 0.16
C ALA A 237 -5.40 -0.87 -0.97
N SER A 238 -6.12 -0.48 -2.03
CA SER A 238 -6.23 -1.24 -3.27
C SER A 238 -5.20 -0.83 -4.31
N VAL A 239 -4.62 0.37 -4.17
CA VAL A 239 -3.59 0.91 -5.05
C VAL A 239 -2.45 1.48 -4.23
N VAL A 240 -1.23 1.07 -4.52
CA VAL A 240 -0.01 1.60 -3.89
C VAL A 240 0.89 2.24 -4.94
N TYR A 241 1.37 3.45 -4.67
CA TYR A 241 2.51 4.07 -5.33
C TYR A 241 3.69 4.13 -4.36
N TRP A 242 4.88 3.86 -4.85
CA TRP A 242 6.10 3.90 -4.06
C TRP A 242 7.29 4.33 -4.90
N ASN A 243 7.74 5.57 -4.71
CA ASN A 243 9.03 6.00 -5.26
C ASN A 243 10.17 5.51 -4.36
N ASN A 244 10.64 4.30 -4.64
CA ASN A 244 11.59 3.60 -3.79
C ASN A 244 13.05 3.76 -4.19
N LEU A 245 13.39 4.75 -5.02
CA LEU A 245 14.73 4.90 -5.58
C LEU A 245 15.81 5.16 -4.53
N LEU A 246 15.48 5.92 -3.48
CA LEU A 246 16.41 6.35 -2.43
C LEU A 246 16.22 5.61 -1.11
N PHE A 247 15.31 4.63 -1.09
CA PHE A 247 15.08 3.78 0.06
C PHE A 247 16.25 2.81 0.24
N GLU A 248 16.61 2.57 1.50
CA GLU A 248 17.64 1.58 1.81
C GLU A 248 17.19 0.17 1.38
N PRO A 249 18.11 -0.68 0.89
CA PRO A 249 17.76 -2.04 0.45
C PRO A 249 17.03 -2.88 1.51
N GLN A 250 17.33 -2.69 2.80
CA GLN A 250 16.66 -3.39 3.90
C GLN A 250 15.19 -2.98 4.05
N VAL A 251 14.91 -1.68 3.92
CA VAL A 251 13.55 -1.13 3.93
C VAL A 251 12.80 -1.63 2.70
N ILE A 252 13.46 -1.65 1.54
CA ILE A 252 12.87 -2.14 0.30
C ILE A 252 12.42 -3.60 0.46
N GLU A 253 13.28 -4.48 0.98
CA GLU A 253 12.93 -5.89 1.17
C GLU A 253 11.85 -6.10 2.23
N HIS A 254 11.85 -5.33 3.32
CA HIS A 254 10.81 -5.41 4.35
C HIS A 254 9.44 -5.02 3.79
N LEU A 255 9.32 -3.83 3.19
CA LEU A 255 8.05 -3.35 2.65
C LEU A 255 7.58 -4.18 1.45
N LYS A 256 8.50 -4.76 0.66
CA LYS A 256 8.15 -5.71 -0.39
C LYS A 256 7.39 -6.93 0.16
N ASP A 257 7.81 -7.47 1.30
CA ASP A 257 7.12 -8.61 1.93
C ASP A 257 5.76 -8.21 2.51
N GLU A 258 5.64 -7.01 3.09
CA GLU A 258 4.35 -6.46 3.52
C GLU A 258 3.40 -6.26 2.32
N LEU A 259 3.85 -5.62 1.24
CA LEU A 259 3.06 -5.41 0.01
C LEU A 259 2.61 -6.74 -0.62
N ALA A 260 3.48 -7.75 -0.64
CA ALA A 260 3.12 -9.09 -1.12
C ALA A 260 2.04 -9.76 -0.26
N SER A 261 1.92 -9.36 1.00
CA SER A 261 0.95 -9.88 1.97
C SER A 261 -0.33 -9.05 2.06
N MET A 262 -0.36 -7.85 1.46
CA MET A 262 -1.55 -7.01 1.42
C MET A 262 -2.68 -7.70 0.66
N PHE A 263 -3.77 -7.93 1.37
CA PHE A 263 -4.90 -8.70 0.86
C PHE A 263 -5.69 -7.92 -0.20
N LEU A 264 -5.92 -6.63 0.05
CA LEU A 264 -6.78 -5.77 -0.77
C LEU A 264 -6.03 -5.08 -1.92
N LEU A 265 -4.69 -5.14 -1.91
CA LEU A 265 -3.85 -4.51 -2.92
C LEU A 265 -4.04 -5.16 -4.28
N GLN A 266 -4.44 -4.36 -5.28
CA GLN A 266 -4.68 -4.79 -6.65
C GLN A 266 -3.62 -4.25 -7.61
N LYS A 267 -3.21 -2.99 -7.45
CA LYS A 267 -2.26 -2.30 -8.33
C LYS A 267 -1.11 -1.74 -7.49
N LEU A 268 0.12 -2.02 -7.90
CA LEU A 268 1.33 -1.48 -7.27
C LEU A 268 2.20 -0.83 -8.33
N VAL A 269 2.64 0.40 -8.08
CA VAL A 269 3.67 1.05 -8.90
C VAL A 269 4.91 1.27 -8.04
N SER A 270 6.06 0.85 -8.55
CA SER A 270 7.37 1.13 -7.95
C SER A 270 8.34 1.71 -8.96
N THR A 271 9.36 2.44 -8.50
CA THR A 271 10.43 2.98 -9.38
C THR A 271 11.61 2.04 -9.55
N LEU A 272 11.82 1.12 -8.61
CA LEU A 272 12.80 0.03 -8.72
C LEU A 272 12.15 -1.31 -9.04
N ASN A 273 12.90 -2.12 -9.79
CA ASN A 273 12.54 -3.50 -10.06
C ASN A 273 12.86 -4.40 -8.86
N PHE A 274 11.82 -4.85 -8.15
CA PHE A 274 11.95 -5.77 -7.01
C PHE A 274 12.54 -7.14 -7.36
N CYS A 275 12.39 -7.58 -8.61
CA CYS A 275 12.93 -8.84 -9.09
C CYS A 275 13.30 -8.71 -10.57
N PRO A 276 14.59 -8.49 -10.91
CA PRO A 276 15.05 -8.40 -12.29
C PRO A 276 14.71 -9.62 -13.16
N ARG A 277 14.41 -10.76 -12.53
CA ARG A 277 14.02 -12.03 -13.19
C ARG A 277 12.52 -12.34 -13.09
N HIS A 278 11.72 -11.30 -12.84
CA HIS A 278 10.28 -11.42 -12.65
C HIS A 278 9.63 -12.14 -13.82
N ARG A 279 8.86 -13.19 -13.51
CA ARG A 279 8.05 -13.96 -14.46
C ARG A 279 7.00 -14.77 -13.70
N ASP A 280 5.92 -15.11 -14.38
CA ASP A 280 4.86 -15.96 -13.84
C ASP A 280 5.43 -17.27 -13.28
N GLY A 281 4.99 -17.66 -12.08
CA GLY A 281 5.41 -18.89 -11.42
C GLY A 281 6.81 -18.86 -10.79
N TYR A 282 7.51 -17.72 -10.78
CA TYR A 282 8.83 -17.63 -10.14
C TYR A 282 8.74 -17.82 -8.61
N PRO A 283 9.63 -18.62 -7.98
CA PRO A 283 9.51 -19.01 -6.57
C PRO A 283 10.02 -17.92 -5.60
N ASN A 284 9.57 -16.68 -5.79
CA ASN A 284 9.77 -15.56 -4.87
C ASN A 284 8.40 -15.10 -4.36
N THR A 285 8.29 -14.67 -3.09
CA THR A 285 7.05 -14.22 -2.44
C THR A 285 6.34 -13.14 -3.25
N PHE A 286 7.08 -12.10 -3.66
CA PHE A 286 6.58 -11.00 -4.46
C PHE A 286 6.11 -11.46 -5.84
N CYS A 287 6.92 -12.27 -6.55
CA CYS A 287 6.56 -12.77 -7.89
C CYS A 287 5.39 -13.78 -7.89
N ARG A 288 4.98 -14.28 -6.71
CA ARG A 288 3.75 -15.07 -6.56
C ARG A 288 2.53 -14.19 -6.26
N ALA A 289 2.75 -13.00 -5.74
CA ALA A 289 1.70 -12.04 -5.40
C ALA A 289 1.35 -11.13 -6.59
N PHE A 290 2.33 -10.76 -7.41
CA PHE A 290 2.17 -9.79 -8.48
C PHE A 290 2.71 -10.26 -9.83
N LYS A 291 2.04 -9.84 -10.92
CA LYS A 291 2.57 -9.82 -12.29
C LYS A 291 3.02 -8.41 -12.65
N LEU A 292 4.18 -8.29 -13.30
CA LEU A 292 4.59 -7.05 -13.97
C LEU A 292 3.75 -6.87 -15.24
N VAL A 293 3.02 -5.76 -15.33
CA VAL A 293 2.13 -5.46 -16.45
C VAL A 293 2.80 -4.57 -17.48
N LYS A 294 3.50 -3.54 -17.03
CA LYS A 294 4.18 -2.58 -17.91
C LYS A 294 5.28 -1.80 -17.19
N ALA A 295 6.18 -1.26 -18.00
CA ALA A 295 7.16 -0.27 -17.60
C ALA A 295 6.85 1.04 -18.34
N PHE A 296 7.10 2.18 -17.71
CA PHE A 296 6.80 3.50 -18.23
C PHE A 296 7.71 4.55 -17.61
N ASP A 297 7.70 5.76 -18.17
CA ASP A 297 8.57 6.85 -17.74
C ASP A 297 7.76 8.09 -17.36
N LEU A 298 8.12 8.73 -16.26
CA LEU A 298 7.40 9.86 -15.65
C LEU A 298 8.28 11.11 -15.54
N PRO A 299 7.79 12.30 -15.93
CA PRO A 299 8.45 13.56 -15.60
C PRO A 299 8.61 13.75 -14.09
N CYS A 300 9.82 14.17 -13.65
CA CYS A 300 10.12 14.46 -12.25
C CYS A 300 10.92 15.77 -12.14
N SER A 301 10.95 16.36 -10.94
CA SER A 301 11.59 17.67 -10.76
C SER A 301 13.12 17.57 -10.62
N TRP A 302 13.64 16.50 -10.05
CA TRP A 302 15.00 16.48 -9.50
C TRP A 302 16.07 15.94 -10.45
N LYS A 303 15.72 15.52 -11.67
CA LYS A 303 16.66 15.15 -12.75
C LYS A 303 16.09 15.50 -14.12
N ALA A 304 16.97 15.66 -15.11
CA ALA A 304 16.59 15.94 -16.50
C ALA A 304 15.94 14.72 -17.18
N ASP A 305 16.38 13.52 -16.82
CA ASP A 305 15.83 12.27 -17.35
C ASP A 305 14.48 11.94 -16.72
N LEU A 306 13.66 11.18 -17.46
CA LEU A 306 12.42 10.68 -16.93
C LEU A 306 12.65 9.66 -15.79
N GLN A 307 11.73 9.62 -14.86
CA GLN A 307 11.69 8.64 -13.78
C GLN A 307 11.02 7.36 -14.27
N HIS A 308 11.79 6.28 -14.31
CA HIS A 308 11.27 4.97 -14.64
C HIS A 308 10.32 4.45 -13.57
N GLY A 309 9.21 3.85 -14.01
CA GLY A 309 8.16 3.25 -13.20
C GLY A 309 7.75 1.88 -13.72
N LEU A 310 7.41 0.98 -12.80
CA LEU A 310 7.00 -0.39 -13.06
C LEU A 310 5.62 -0.62 -12.44
N ALA A 311 4.63 -0.92 -13.27
CA ALA A 311 3.28 -1.24 -12.81
C ALA A 311 3.10 -2.75 -12.68
N PHE A 312 2.72 -3.16 -11.48
CA PHE A 312 2.40 -4.51 -11.09
C PHE A 312 0.91 -4.65 -10.80
N GLN A 313 0.34 -5.81 -11.15
CA GLN A 313 -1.03 -6.17 -10.81
C GLN A 313 -1.02 -7.46 -9.99
N ALA A 314 -1.82 -7.51 -8.93
CA ALA A 314 -1.88 -8.70 -8.09
C ALA A 314 -2.52 -9.90 -8.83
N TYR A 315 -2.02 -11.11 -8.57
CA TYR A 315 -2.69 -12.34 -9.02
C TYR A 315 -3.94 -12.61 -8.18
N GLY A 316 -5.03 -13.03 -8.82
CA GLY A 316 -6.24 -13.48 -8.12
C GLY A 316 -7.26 -12.40 -7.77
N THR A 317 -7.40 -11.36 -8.59
CA THR A 317 -8.46 -10.33 -8.47
C THR A 317 -9.84 -10.94 -8.21
N SER A 318 -10.20 -12.06 -8.85
CA SER A 318 -11.50 -12.71 -8.67
C SER A 318 -11.74 -13.34 -7.28
N ALA A 319 -10.72 -13.94 -6.65
CA ALA A 319 -10.84 -14.48 -5.29
C ALA A 319 -10.78 -13.37 -4.23
N ARG A 320 -9.99 -12.32 -4.50
CA ARG A 320 -9.87 -11.13 -3.66
C ARG A 320 -11.14 -10.28 -3.70
N GLU A 321 -11.79 -10.11 -4.85
CA GLU A 321 -13.11 -9.47 -5.03
C GLU A 321 -14.21 -10.22 -4.27
N HIS A 322 -14.20 -11.55 -4.29
CA HIS A 322 -15.18 -12.36 -3.56
C HIS A 322 -15.05 -12.19 -2.04
N LEU A 323 -13.82 -12.22 -1.51
CA LEU A 323 -13.55 -11.97 -0.10
C LEU A 323 -13.78 -10.50 0.30
N GLN A 324 -13.49 -9.53 -0.58
CA GLN A 324 -13.88 -8.13 -0.41
C GLN A 324 -15.40 -7.98 -0.26
N SER A 325 -16.18 -8.69 -1.06
CA SER A 325 -17.64 -8.70 -0.95
C SER A 325 -18.12 -9.28 0.39
N GLN A 326 -17.44 -10.32 0.89
CA GLN A 326 -17.72 -10.92 2.20
C GLN A 326 -17.30 -10.02 3.36
N GLN A 327 -16.14 -9.38 3.29
CA GLN A 327 -15.66 -8.42 4.30
C GLN A 327 -16.59 -7.20 4.37
N ALA A 328 -17.03 -6.67 3.22
CA ALA A 328 -18.01 -5.60 3.13
C ALA A 328 -19.40 -6.05 3.64
N ALA A 329 -19.77 -7.31 3.47
CA ALA A 329 -20.98 -7.88 4.08
C ALA A 329 -20.85 -7.99 5.61
N ILE A 330 -19.69 -8.43 6.12
CA ILE A 330 -19.38 -8.51 7.55
C ILE A 330 -19.39 -7.11 8.18
N GLN A 331 -18.77 -6.13 7.54
CA GLN A 331 -18.80 -4.73 8.00
C GLN A 331 -20.23 -4.17 8.02
N ARG A 332 -21.02 -4.39 6.95
CA ARG A 332 -22.45 -4.01 6.94
C ARG A 332 -23.24 -4.70 8.05
N HIS A 333 -22.95 -5.97 8.32
CA HIS A 333 -23.59 -6.72 9.40
C HIS A 333 -23.18 -6.20 10.78
N SER A 334 -21.94 -5.73 10.95
CA SER A 334 -21.46 -5.11 12.19
C SER A 334 -22.13 -3.76 12.46
N VAL A 335 -22.34 -2.94 11.41
CA VAL A 335 -23.09 -1.67 11.50
C VAL A 335 -24.56 -1.93 11.83
N TYR A 336 -25.18 -2.91 11.17
CA TYR A 336 -26.56 -3.31 11.45
C TYR A 336 -26.71 -3.81 12.89
N ARG A 337 -25.78 -4.66 13.36
CA ARG A 337 -25.74 -5.10 14.78
C ARG A 337 -25.61 -3.93 15.74
N TRP A 338 -24.77 -2.94 15.42
CA TRP A 338 -24.62 -1.75 16.25
C TRP A 338 -25.92 -0.94 16.32
N GLN A 339 -26.58 -0.71 15.18
CA GLN A 339 -27.87 0.01 15.12
C GLN A 339 -28.97 -0.72 15.91
N VAL A 340 -29.11 -2.03 15.72
CA VAL A 340 -30.10 -2.86 16.45
C VAL A 340 -29.83 -2.84 17.95
N ASN A 341 -28.55 -2.93 18.35
CA ASN A 341 -28.17 -2.84 19.76
C ASN A 341 -28.44 -1.46 20.35
N SER A 342 -28.25 -0.38 19.59
CA SER A 342 -28.60 0.99 20.02
C SER A 342 -30.10 1.12 20.25
N LEU A 343 -30.91 0.74 19.26
CA LEU A 343 -32.38 0.78 19.37
C LEU A 343 -32.90 -0.07 20.54
N SER A 344 -32.28 -1.23 20.77
CA SER A 344 -32.64 -2.11 21.90
C SER A 344 -32.33 -1.45 23.26
N ARG A 345 -31.19 -0.75 23.39
CA ARG A 345 -30.86 -0.01 24.62
C ARG A 345 -31.82 1.14 24.86
N ASP A 346 -32.18 1.87 23.81
CA ASP A 346 -33.12 2.99 23.91
C ASP A 346 -34.51 2.51 24.35
N ALA A 347 -34.98 1.40 23.79
CA ALA A 347 -36.23 0.74 24.17
C ALA A 347 -36.23 0.26 25.63
N ILE A 348 -35.14 -0.38 26.08
CA ILE A 348 -34.99 -0.81 27.49
C ILE A 348 -34.99 0.40 28.44
N THR A 349 -34.32 1.49 28.05
CA THR A 349 -34.27 2.72 28.84
C THR A 349 -35.66 3.35 28.96
N SER A 350 -36.41 3.39 27.86
CA SER A 350 -37.80 3.86 27.85
C SER A 350 -38.72 3.00 28.71
N LEU A 351 -38.62 1.67 28.63
CA LEU A 351 -39.39 0.74 29.49
C LEU A 351 -39.09 0.93 30.98
N ARG A 352 -37.81 1.11 31.33
CA ARG A 352 -37.42 1.42 32.72
C ARG A 352 -38.01 2.76 33.19
N GLY A 353 -38.02 3.78 32.33
CA GLY A 353 -38.67 5.05 32.58
C GLY A 353 -40.17 4.90 32.84
N MET A 354 -40.88 4.18 31.96
CA MET A 354 -42.31 3.91 32.12
C MET A 354 -42.62 3.13 33.41
N HIS A 355 -41.80 2.12 33.74
CA HIS A 355 -41.94 1.37 34.99
C HIS A 355 -41.74 2.26 36.22
N ALA A 356 -40.76 3.18 36.19
CA ALA A 356 -40.55 4.15 37.26
C ALA A 356 -41.76 5.09 37.41
N THR A 357 -42.31 5.60 36.31
CA THR A 357 -43.51 6.45 36.32
C THR A 357 -44.74 5.71 36.86
N LEU A 358 -44.94 4.45 36.46
CA LEU A 358 -46.00 3.60 37.00
C LEU A 358 -45.83 3.35 38.51
N ALA A 359 -44.60 3.11 38.96
CA ALA A 359 -44.31 2.94 40.38
C ALA A 359 -44.60 4.20 41.20
N GLN A 360 -44.38 5.40 40.63
CA GLN A 360 -44.68 6.68 41.28
C GLN A 360 -46.17 7.03 41.29
N THR A 361 -46.91 6.65 40.24
CA THR A 361 -48.35 6.97 40.11
C THR A 361 -49.26 5.97 40.83
N ARG A 362 -48.82 4.74 41.06
CA ARG A 362 -49.61 3.70 41.73
C ARG A 362 -50.02 4.03 43.18
N PRO A 363 -49.12 4.51 44.08
CA PRO A 363 -49.50 4.82 45.46
C PRO A 363 -50.61 5.87 45.60
N PRO A 364 -50.57 7.05 44.92
CA PRO A 364 -51.65 8.02 45.02
C PRO A 364 -52.98 7.51 44.42
N LEU A 365 -52.94 6.70 43.36
CA LEU A 365 -54.14 6.10 42.77
C LEU A 365 -54.83 5.12 43.74
N VAL A 366 -54.04 4.28 44.41
CA VAL A 366 -54.54 3.37 45.46
C VAL A 366 -55.11 4.15 46.65
N ALA A 367 -54.48 5.26 47.03
CA ALA A 367 -54.98 6.14 48.09
C ALA A 367 -56.34 6.77 47.73
N VAL A 368 -56.49 7.28 46.49
CA VAL A 368 -57.77 7.82 46.00
C VAL A 368 -58.87 6.76 45.98
N GLN A 369 -58.56 5.55 45.50
CA GLN A 369 -59.52 4.43 45.53
C GLN A 369 -59.94 4.07 46.96
N GLY A 370 -59.01 4.08 47.91
CA GLY A 370 -59.29 3.84 49.33
C GLY A 370 -60.20 4.92 49.93
N HIS A 371 -59.94 6.20 49.63
CA HIS A 371 -60.80 7.31 50.06
C HIS A 371 -62.20 7.23 49.45
N PHE A 372 -62.31 6.87 48.18
CA PHE A 372 -63.60 6.74 47.50
C PHE A 372 -64.45 5.60 48.09
N ARG A 373 -63.83 4.46 48.44
CA ARG A 373 -64.54 3.38 49.16
C ARG A 373 -65.07 3.84 50.51
N ARG A 374 -64.26 4.54 51.30
CA ARG A 374 -64.68 5.09 52.61
C ARG A 374 -65.74 6.18 52.53
N PHE A 375 -65.94 6.80 51.37
CA PHE A 375 -66.98 7.80 51.15
C PHE A 375 -68.33 7.17 50.77
N LEU A 376 -68.33 5.95 50.25
CA LEU A 376 -69.53 5.21 49.83
C LEU A 376 -70.06 4.26 50.91
N GLU A 377 -69.28 4.01 51.96
CA GLU A 377 -69.68 3.40 53.24
C GLU A 377 -70.16 4.48 54.21
#